data_AF-A0A455U538-F1
#
_entry.id   AF-A0A455U538-F1
#
_cell.length_a   1.000
_cell.length_b   1.000
_cell.length_c   1.000
_cell.angle_alpha   90.00
_cell.angle_beta   90.00
_cell.angle_gamma   90.00
#
_symmetry.space_group_name_H-M   'P 1'
#
loop_
_entity.id
_entity.type
_entity.pdbx_description
1 polymer ?
#
loop_
_entity_poly.entity_id
_entity_poly.type
_entity_poly.pdbx_seq_one_letter_code
_entity_poly.pdbx_strand_id
1 'polypeptide(L)'
;MLKQRIITAAWLAPLVLVGLFGLEGGAFALFTALIVLLGTWEWTNLAGITQTVQRAQSVAVVAVLMLIMWLMGLPPQYGRFGWQLRAGY
;
A
#
# COMPACT_ATOMS: atom_id res chain seq x y z
N MET A 1 4.36 8.72 -25.61
CA MET A 1 4.36 9.02 -24.16
C MET A 1 2.96 8.93 -23.53
N LEU A 2 1.91 9.56 -24.07
CA LEU A 2 0.57 9.50 -23.45
C LEU A 2 -0.13 8.14 -23.56
N LYS A 3 -0.10 7.51 -24.76
CA LYS A 3 -0.74 6.19 -24.99
C LYS A 3 -0.24 5.12 -24.01
N GLN A 4 1.07 5.05 -23.79
CA GLN A 4 1.68 4.08 -22.87
C GLN A 4 1.25 4.32 -21.42
N ARG A 5 1.23 5.58 -20.96
CA ARG A 5 0.75 5.94 -19.61
C ARG A 5 -0.72 5.59 -19.40
N ILE A 6 -1.56 5.81 -20.42
CA ILE A 6 -2.99 5.43 -20.37
C ILE A 6 -3.12 3.90 -20.29
N ILE A 7 -2.37 3.15 -21.09
CA ILE A 7 -2.40 1.68 -21.05
C ILE A 7 -1.96 1.16 -19.67
N THR A 8 -0.89 1.71 -19.09
CA THR A 8 -0.45 1.27 -17.75
C THR A 8 -1.49 1.59 -16.68
N ALA A 9 -2.06 2.80 -16.69
CA ALA A 9 -3.12 3.17 -15.75
C ALA A 9 -4.38 2.29 -15.91
N ALA A 10 -4.74 1.96 -17.16
CA ALA A 10 -5.87 1.08 -17.46
C ALA A 10 -5.68 -0.35 -16.97
N TRP A 11 -4.44 -0.84 -16.87
CA TRP A 11 -4.12 -2.14 -16.25
C TRP A 11 -4.06 -2.06 -14.73
N LEU A 12 -3.52 -0.97 -14.18
CA LEU A 12 -3.43 -0.78 -12.72
C LEU A 12 -4.80 -0.60 -12.08
N ALA A 13 -5.73 0.09 -12.75
CA ALA A 13 -7.08 0.32 -12.23
C ALA A 13 -7.82 -0.99 -11.85
N PRO A 14 -8.02 -1.98 -12.75
CA PRO A 14 -8.68 -3.22 -12.40
C PRO A 14 -7.89 -4.04 -11.38
N LEU A 15 -6.56 -4.03 -11.42
CA LEU A 15 -5.72 -4.70 -10.42
C LEU A 15 -5.96 -4.14 -9.01
N VAL A 16 -6.01 -2.81 -8.88
CA VAL A 16 -6.31 -2.15 -7.60
C VAL A 16 -7.75 -2.42 -7.16
N LEU A 17 -8.71 -2.42 -8.09
CA LEU A 17 -10.11 -2.74 -7.77
C LEU A 17 -10.25 -4.18 -7.25
N VAL A 18 -9.60 -5.15 -7.89
CA VAL A 18 -9.58 -6.53 -7.40
C VAL A 18 -8.94 -6.62 -6.02
N GLY A 19 -7.82 -5.92 -5.79
CA GLY A 19 -7.20 -5.88 -4.47
C GLY A 19 -8.07 -5.18 -3.40
N LEU A 20 -8.83 -4.16 -3.78
CA LEU A 20 -9.65 -3.36 -2.87
C LEU A 20 -10.96 -4.03 -2.48
N PHE A 21 -11.60 -4.71 -3.42
CA PHE A 21 -12.93 -5.32 -3.24
C PHE A 21 -12.86 -6.84 -3.09
N GLY A 22 -11.79 -7.48 -3.55
CA GLY A 22 -11.63 -8.94 -3.54
C GLY A 22 -10.77 -9.48 -2.39
N LEU A 23 -10.09 -8.62 -1.62
CA LEU A 23 -9.27 -9.03 -0.49
C LEU A 23 -9.80 -8.46 0.81
N GLU A 24 -9.75 -9.26 1.87
CA GLU A 24 -10.16 -8.86 3.23
C GLU A 24 -9.09 -9.24 4.26
N GLY A 25 -9.17 -8.62 5.44
CA GLY A 25 -8.31 -8.94 6.59
C GLY A 25 -6.82 -8.83 6.29
N GLY A 26 -6.06 -9.89 6.63
CA GLY A 26 -4.61 -9.92 6.47
C GLY A 26 -4.14 -9.89 5.01
N ALA A 27 -4.91 -10.44 4.07
CA ALA A 27 -4.55 -10.41 2.65
C ALA A 27 -4.61 -8.98 2.08
N PHE A 28 -5.63 -8.21 2.48
CA PHE A 28 -5.73 -6.79 2.13
C PHE A 28 -4.61 -5.96 2.78
N ALA A 29 -4.28 -6.24 4.03
CA ALA A 29 -3.16 -5.59 4.74
C ALA A 29 -1.82 -5.85 4.02
N LEU A 30 -1.57 -7.08 3.58
CA LEU A 30 -0.35 -7.42 2.85
C LEU A 30 -0.31 -6.77 1.46
N PHE A 31 -1.43 -6.77 0.72
CA PHE A 31 -1.54 -6.10 -0.57
C PHE A 31 -1.25 -4.60 -0.48
N THR A 32 -1.85 -3.92 0.49
CA THR A 32 -1.63 -2.49 0.72
C THR A 32 -0.21 -2.19 1.20
N ALA A 33 0.35 -3.04 2.07
CA ALA A 33 1.75 -2.93 2.50
C ALA A 33 2.70 -3.02 1.30
N LEU A 34 2.51 -3.97 0.38
CA LEU A 34 3.33 -4.09 -0.83
C LEU A 34 3.29 -2.82 -1.69
N ILE A 35 2.11 -2.23 -1.89
CA ILE A 35 1.96 -0.98 -2.65
C ILE A 35 2.72 0.17 -1.96
N VAL A 36 2.60 0.30 -0.64
CA VAL A 36 3.29 1.34 0.14
C VAL A 36 4.81 1.16 0.10
N LEU A 37 5.32 -0.07 0.19
CA LEU A 37 6.75 -0.35 0.10
C LEU A 37 7.32 -0.04 -1.28
N LEU A 38 6.59 -0.38 -2.36
CA LEU A 38 6.96 0.02 -3.72
C LEU A 38 6.95 1.55 -3.87
N GLY A 39 5.93 2.22 -3.33
CA GLY A 39 5.87 3.69 -3.31
C GLY A 39 7.03 4.32 -2.54
N THR A 40 7.42 3.72 -1.42
CA THR A 40 8.58 4.17 -0.61
C THR A 40 9.87 4.10 -1.43
N TRP A 41 10.10 3.02 -2.18
CA TRP A 41 11.26 2.91 -3.05
C TRP A 41 11.32 4.01 -4.11
N GLU A 42 10.20 4.23 -4.81
CA GLU A 42 10.11 5.28 -5.84
C GLU A 42 10.26 6.69 -5.24
N TRP A 43 9.69 6.95 -4.06
CA TRP A 43 9.80 8.25 -3.40
C TRP A 43 11.20 8.53 -2.87
N THR A 44 11.92 7.52 -2.39
CA THR A 44 13.33 7.69 -2.00
C THR A 44 14.20 8.07 -3.19
N ASN A 45 13.90 7.55 -4.38
CA ASN A 45 14.55 7.96 -5.63
C ASN A 45 14.28 9.43 -5.96
N LEU A 46 13.02 9.88 -5.81
CA LEU A 46 12.63 11.28 -6.02
C LEU A 46 13.19 12.24 -4.95
N ALA A 47 13.43 11.74 -3.74
CA ALA A 47 14.02 12.50 -2.64
C ALA A 47 15.55 12.71 -2.79
N GLY A 48 16.15 12.28 -3.91
CA GLY A 48 17.58 12.45 -4.18
C GLY A 48 18.47 11.43 -3.48
N ILE A 49 17.91 10.41 -2.83
CA ILE A 49 18.69 9.30 -2.26
C ILE A 49 19.08 8.40 -3.42
N THR A 50 20.33 8.49 -3.90
CA THR A 50 20.80 7.72 -5.07
C THR A 50 21.40 6.36 -4.74
N GLN A 51 21.85 6.17 -3.50
CA GLN A 51 22.43 4.89 -3.08
C GLN A 51 21.36 3.82 -2.87
N THR A 52 21.46 2.71 -3.61
CA THR A 52 20.56 1.55 -3.53
C THR A 52 20.42 1.02 -2.11
N VAL A 53 21.52 0.99 -1.33
CA VAL A 53 21.52 0.52 0.06
C VAL A 53 20.66 1.42 0.95
N GLN A 54 20.78 2.74 0.81
CA GLN A 54 20.00 3.70 1.60
C GLN A 54 18.51 3.63 1.26
N ARG A 55 18.16 3.40 -0.01
CA ARG A 55 16.75 3.16 -0.41
C ARG A 55 16.20 1.89 0.22
N ALA A 56 16.98 0.81 0.21
CA ALA A 56 16.59 -0.46 0.80
C ALA A 56 16.41 -0.32 2.31
N GLN A 57 17.25 0.46 2.99
CA GLN A 57 17.09 0.79 4.40
C GLN A 57 15.79 1.54 4.66
N SER A 58 15.45 2.56 3.86
CA SER A 58 14.19 3.29 4.01
C SER A 58 12.97 2.38 3.83
N VAL A 59 12.98 1.51 2.81
CA VAL A 59 11.91 0.51 2.62
C VAL A 59 11.85 -0.46 3.80
N ALA A 60 12.99 -0.93 4.30
CA ALA A 60 13.04 -1.82 5.47
C ALA A 60 12.49 -1.14 6.74
N VAL A 61 12.82 0.13 6.97
CA VAL A 61 12.27 0.92 8.09
C VAL A 61 10.75 1.01 7.98
N VAL A 62 10.23 1.37 6.81
CA VAL A 62 8.77 1.43 6.59
C VAL A 62 8.12 0.06 6.79
N ALA A 63 8.72 -1.02 6.29
CA ALA A 63 8.21 -2.38 6.47
C ALA A 63 8.15 -2.79 7.96
N VAL A 64 9.21 -2.49 8.72
CA VAL A 64 9.26 -2.76 10.16
C VAL A 64 8.23 -1.95 10.92
N LEU A 65 8.06 -0.66 10.59
CA LEU A 65 7.04 0.19 11.20
C LEU A 65 5.63 -0.36 10.94
N MET A 66 5.32 -0.76 9.70
CA MET A 66 4.04 -1.37 9.36
C MET A 66 3.82 -2.70 10.12
N LEU A 67 4.86 -3.53 10.24
CA LEU A 67 4.80 -4.77 11.02
C LEU A 67 4.55 -4.50 12.51
N ILE A 68 5.23 -3.52 13.09
CA ILE A 68 5.02 -3.10 14.48
C ILE A 68 3.58 -2.63 14.67
N MET A 69 3.07 -1.77 13.78
CA MET A 69 1.69 -1.28 13.84
C MET A 69 0.66 -2.42 13.72
N TRP A 70 0.95 -3.41 12.86
CA TRP A 70 0.12 -4.60 12.72
C TRP A 70 0.09 -5.44 14.01
N LEU A 71 1.26 -5.70 14.59
CA LEU A 71 1.39 -6.48 15.83
C LEU A 71 0.83 -5.76 17.05
N MET A 72 0.91 -4.43 17.08
CA MET A 72 0.33 -3.60 18.15
C MET A 72 -1.20 -3.59 18.15
N GLY A 73 -1.85 -4.04 17.07
CA GLY A 73 -3.30 -4.23 17.00
C GLY A 73 -4.09 -3.00 17.46
N LEU A 74 -4.19 -1.97 16.61
CA LEU A 74 -5.06 -0.82 16.89
C LEU A 74 -6.46 -1.30 17.30
N PRO A 75 -7.01 -0.84 18.45
CA PRO A 75 -8.24 -1.41 18.99
C PRO A 75 -9.40 -1.25 17.98
N PRO A 76 -10.31 -2.25 17.89
CA PRO A 76 -11.31 -2.38 16.80
C PRO A 76 -12.23 -1.17 16.63
N GLN A 77 -12.32 -0.31 17.63
CA GLN A 77 -13.07 0.94 17.65
C GLN A 77 -12.66 1.93 16.55
N TYR A 78 -11.43 1.87 16.02
CA TYR A 78 -11.02 2.68 14.86
C TYR A 78 -11.19 1.97 13.50
N GLY A 79 -11.29 0.64 13.49
CA GLY A 79 -11.47 -0.16 12.27
C GLY A 79 -12.90 -0.18 11.72
N ARG A 80 -13.88 0.34 12.50
CA ARG A 80 -15.30 0.40 12.12
C ARG A 80 -15.67 1.57 11.20
N PHE A 81 -14.79 2.56 11.02
CA PHE A 81 -15.13 3.78 10.27
C PHE A 81 -15.15 3.62 8.74
N GLY A 82 -14.39 2.67 8.18
CA GLY A 82 -14.17 2.60 6.72
C GLY A 82 -15.14 1.72 5.93
N TRP A 83 -15.69 0.66 6.54
CA TRP A 83 -16.47 -0.37 5.83
C TRP A 83 -17.93 -0.49 6.27
N GLN A 84 -18.32 0.08 7.42
CA GLN A 84 -19.72 0.03 7.89
C GLN A 84 -20.68 0.91 7.08
N LEU A 85 -20.19 1.93 6.37
CA LEU A 85 -20.99 2.75 5.44
C LEU A 85 -21.31 2.04 4.11
N ARG A 86 -20.73 0.86 3.85
CA ARG A 86 -20.88 0.14 2.56
C ARG A 86 -21.87 -1.03 2.62
N ALA A 87 -22.24 -1.49 3.81
CA ALA A 87 -23.15 -2.63 4.01
C ALA A 87 -24.36 -2.27 4.89
N GLY A 88 -24.80 -1.01 4.82
CA GLY A 88 -25.95 -0.49 5.56
C GLY A 88 -27.19 -0.28 4.68
N TYR A 89 -27.66 -1.36 4.05
CA TYR A 89 -29.07 -1.71 3.77
C TYR A 89 -29.17 -3.22 3.65
#